data_AF-A0A356I666-F1
#
_entry.id   AF-A0A356I666-F1
#
_cell.length_a   1.000
_cell.length_b   1.000
_cell.length_c   1.000
_cell.angle_alpha   90.00
_cell.angle_beta   90.00
_cell.angle_gamma   90.00
#
_symmetry.space_group_name_H-M   'P 1'
#
loop_
_entity.id
_entity.type
_entity.pdbx_description
1 polymer ?
#
loop_
_entity_poly.entity_id
_entity_poly.type
_entity_poly.pdbx_seq_one_letter_code
_entity_poly.pdbx_strand_id
1 'polypeptide(L)'
;MARIKLEYIWLDGYEPVQNLRSKTKVVDGDYTSFGLEDCEMWGFDGSSTLQADGSSSDCMLKPVAIYPDATRENAFLVMSEVMLPDGTPHPSNHRATILDDSGFWVGLEQEYFLYKDGRPLGWPAVGYPEPQGEYYTGVGFSNVGDIARDIVEEHLDLCIAAGINHEGINAEVAKGQWEFQIFGKGSKRAADQMNVARYILQRLCEQYGVDVEYHCKPFTGDWNGSGMHCNFSSTYMRETGGKEYFLKLMDAFEKYVHEHIAAYGPD
;
A
#
# COMPACT_ATOMS: atom_id res chain seq x y z
N MET A 1 7.03 30.48 -12.08
CA MET A 1 5.88 29.59 -11.86
C MET A 1 6.08 28.37 -12.75
N ALA A 2 6.19 27.20 -12.13
CA ALA A 2 6.28 25.92 -12.81
C ALA A 2 4.87 25.37 -13.09
N ARG A 3 4.76 24.51 -14.10
CA ARG A 3 3.58 23.66 -14.31
C ARG A 3 3.74 22.42 -13.42
N ILE A 4 3.02 22.38 -12.32
CA ILE A 4 3.09 21.30 -11.33
C ILE A 4 2.04 20.25 -11.67
N LYS A 5 2.44 18.97 -11.65
CA LYS A 5 1.57 17.81 -11.87
C LYS A 5 1.23 17.17 -10.53
N LEU A 6 -0.06 17.10 -10.21
CA LEU A 6 -0.58 16.49 -8.99
C LEU A 6 -1.28 15.19 -9.35
N GLU A 7 -0.66 14.06 -9.04
CA GLU A 7 -1.26 12.74 -9.23
C GLU A 7 -2.15 12.40 -8.03
N TYR A 8 -3.44 12.65 -8.15
CA TYR A 8 -4.39 12.34 -7.08
C TYR A 8 -4.62 10.84 -7.06
N ILE A 9 -4.34 10.19 -5.92
CA ILE A 9 -4.46 8.75 -5.69
C ILE A 9 -5.59 8.51 -4.69
N TRP A 10 -6.44 7.52 -4.94
CA TRP A 10 -7.51 7.12 -4.02
C TRP A 10 -7.83 5.62 -4.13
N LEU A 11 -8.59 5.11 -3.16
CA LEU A 11 -9.13 3.75 -3.17
C LEU A 11 -10.57 3.75 -3.69
N ASP A 12 -10.88 2.80 -4.57
CA ASP A 12 -12.21 2.67 -5.18
C ASP A 12 -13.24 1.96 -4.29
N GLY A 13 -14.39 1.59 -4.83
CA GLY A 13 -15.49 0.93 -4.12
C GLY A 13 -15.60 -0.57 -4.39
N TYR A 14 -14.58 -1.21 -4.96
CA TYR A 14 -14.62 -2.65 -5.18
C TYR A 14 -14.52 -3.41 -3.85
N GLU A 15 -15.32 -4.46 -3.75
CA GLU A 15 -15.35 -5.39 -2.62
C GLU A 15 -15.00 -6.82 -3.08
N PRO A 16 -14.36 -7.63 -2.24
CA PRO A 16 -13.98 -7.34 -0.84
C PRO A 16 -12.71 -6.49 -0.70
N VAL A 17 -11.98 -6.25 -1.79
CA VAL A 17 -10.70 -5.49 -1.78
C VAL A 17 -10.79 -4.32 -2.75
N GLN A 18 -10.46 -3.14 -2.25
CA GLN A 18 -10.40 -1.92 -3.04
C GLN A 18 -9.16 -1.89 -3.93
N ASN A 19 -9.29 -1.30 -5.12
CA ASN A 19 -8.14 -1.00 -5.98
C ASN A 19 -7.68 0.44 -5.80
N LEU A 20 -6.40 0.67 -6.06
CA LEU A 20 -5.85 2.01 -6.23
C LEU A 20 -6.25 2.59 -7.58
N ARG A 21 -6.60 3.87 -7.59
CA ARG A 21 -6.92 4.66 -8.78
C ARG A 21 -6.14 5.96 -8.73
N SER A 22 -5.85 6.53 -9.90
CA SER A 22 -5.18 7.83 -9.96
C SER A 22 -5.55 8.66 -11.18
N LYS A 23 -5.33 9.97 -11.10
CA LYS A 23 -5.33 10.89 -12.24
C LYS A 23 -4.54 12.17 -11.96
N THR A 24 -4.01 12.80 -13.01
CA THR A 24 -3.19 14.02 -12.89
C THR A 24 -3.99 15.33 -13.02
N LYS A 25 -3.91 16.23 -12.03
CA LYS A 25 -4.24 17.66 -12.16
C LYS A 25 -2.99 18.45 -12.54
N VAL A 26 -3.11 19.48 -13.37
CA VAL A 26 -2.02 20.41 -13.62
C VAL A 26 -2.37 21.78 -13.07
N VAL A 27 -1.47 22.34 -12.27
CA VAL A 27 -1.62 23.66 -11.63
C VAL A 27 -0.37 24.52 -11.87
N ASP A 28 -0.51 25.83 -11.76
CA ASP A 28 0.63 26.75 -11.78
C ASP A 28 1.05 27.05 -10.34
N GLY A 29 2.36 26.96 -10.03
CA GLY A 29 2.84 27.20 -8.67
C GLY A 29 4.36 27.32 -8.55
N ASP A 30 4.86 27.44 -7.33
CA ASP A 30 6.28 27.28 -7.00
C ASP A 30 6.51 25.89 -6.42
N TYR A 31 7.16 25.02 -7.19
CA TYR A 31 7.41 23.63 -6.80
C TYR A 31 8.17 23.51 -5.47
N THR A 32 9.07 24.46 -5.16
CA THR A 32 9.92 24.38 -3.97
C THR A 32 9.18 24.66 -2.67
N SER A 33 8.03 25.32 -2.74
CA SER A 33 7.19 25.63 -1.58
C SER A 33 5.80 24.99 -1.66
N PHE A 34 5.52 24.18 -2.68
CA PHE A 34 4.20 23.59 -2.89
C PHE A 34 3.91 22.54 -1.82
N GLY A 35 2.79 22.70 -1.10
CA GLY A 35 2.41 21.87 0.04
C GLY A 35 1.06 21.18 -0.11
N LEU A 36 0.67 20.46 0.94
CA LEU A 36 -0.63 19.78 1.01
C LEU A 36 -1.78 20.80 1.04
N GLU A 37 -1.57 21.93 1.71
CA GLU A 37 -2.48 23.07 1.82
C GLU A 37 -2.81 23.73 0.47
N ASP A 38 -1.93 23.59 -0.53
CA ASP A 38 -2.14 24.09 -1.88
C ASP A 38 -2.94 23.10 -2.75
N CYS A 39 -3.15 21.87 -2.27
CA CYS A 39 -3.91 20.86 -2.99
C CYS A 39 -5.42 21.10 -2.81
N GLU A 40 -6.09 21.53 -3.87
CA GLU A 40 -7.54 21.69 -3.88
C GLU A 40 -8.28 20.34 -3.84
N MET A 41 -9.51 20.33 -3.35
CA MET A 41 -10.40 19.20 -3.58
C MET A 41 -10.66 19.00 -5.08
N TRP A 42 -10.95 17.77 -5.49
CA TRP A 42 -11.23 17.46 -6.89
C TRP A 42 -12.32 16.40 -7.04
N GLY A 43 -13.17 16.50 -8.07
CA GLY A 43 -14.23 15.51 -8.32
C GLY A 43 -13.74 14.37 -9.23
N PHE A 44 -14.37 13.21 -9.16
CA PHE A 44 -14.24 12.11 -10.13
C PHE A 44 -15.59 11.40 -10.34
N ASP A 45 -15.68 10.62 -11.41
CA ASP A 45 -16.86 9.80 -11.73
C ASP A 45 -16.84 8.51 -10.90
N GLY A 46 -17.63 8.48 -9.82
CA GLY A 46 -17.77 7.34 -8.93
C GLY A 46 -18.52 6.15 -9.53
N SER A 47 -19.28 6.35 -10.61
CA SER A 47 -19.98 5.25 -11.29
C SER A 47 -19.02 4.28 -11.99
N SER A 48 -17.84 4.79 -12.38
CA SER A 48 -16.76 4.01 -12.98
C SER A 48 -15.89 3.28 -11.96
N THR A 49 -16.17 3.40 -10.67
CA THR A 49 -15.32 2.88 -9.58
C THR A 49 -16.12 2.18 -8.46
N LEU A 50 -17.39 1.84 -8.70
CA LEU A 50 -18.32 1.26 -7.71
C LEU A 50 -18.55 2.14 -6.47
N GLN A 51 -18.51 3.46 -6.64
CA GLN A 51 -18.71 4.43 -5.55
C GLN A 51 -19.95 5.28 -5.72
N ALA A 52 -20.61 5.22 -6.87
CA ALA A 52 -21.87 5.91 -7.07
C ALA A 52 -22.71 5.23 -8.15
N ASP A 53 -24.01 5.52 -8.17
CA ASP A 53 -24.85 5.18 -9.32
C ASP A 53 -24.65 6.21 -10.45
N GLY A 54 -24.88 5.81 -11.70
CA GLY A 54 -24.71 6.66 -12.87
C GLY A 54 -25.66 7.87 -12.90
N SER A 55 -26.76 7.85 -12.13
CA SER A 55 -27.70 8.97 -12.03
C SER A 55 -27.25 10.10 -11.09
N SER A 56 -26.24 9.85 -10.23
CA SER A 56 -25.66 10.80 -9.29
C SER A 56 -24.20 10.39 -8.98
N SER A 57 -23.32 10.53 -9.97
CA SER A 57 -22.02 9.85 -9.95
C SER A 57 -20.86 10.64 -9.32
N ASP A 58 -21.04 11.93 -9.01
CA ASP A 58 -19.96 12.77 -8.52
C ASP A 58 -19.49 12.33 -7.12
N CYS A 59 -18.20 11.98 -7.02
CA CYS A 59 -17.48 11.76 -5.78
C CYS A 59 -16.34 12.76 -5.66
N MET A 60 -15.97 13.12 -4.42
CA MET A 60 -14.96 14.13 -4.16
C MET A 60 -13.69 13.53 -3.56
N LEU A 61 -12.54 14.00 -4.01
CA LEU A 61 -11.21 13.69 -3.51
C LEU A 61 -10.75 14.81 -2.60
N LYS A 62 -10.50 14.47 -1.34
CA LYS A 62 -9.93 15.37 -0.34
C LYS A 62 -8.46 14.99 -0.12
N PRO A 63 -7.50 15.84 -0.49
CA PRO A 63 -6.09 15.61 -0.20
C PRO A 63 -5.83 15.40 1.28
N VAL A 64 -5.03 14.39 1.63
CA VAL A 64 -4.66 14.06 3.01
C VAL A 64 -3.17 13.86 3.23
N ALA A 65 -2.41 13.56 2.18
CA ALA A 65 -0.96 13.55 2.21
C ALA A 65 -0.39 13.86 0.81
N ILE A 66 0.78 14.48 0.77
CA ILE A 66 1.50 14.84 -0.45
C ILE A 66 2.93 14.29 -0.38
N TYR A 67 3.42 13.76 -1.50
CA TYR A 67 4.75 13.17 -1.63
C TYR A 67 5.38 13.62 -2.95
N PRO A 68 6.68 13.97 -3.00
CA PRO A 68 7.36 14.22 -4.27
C PRO A 68 7.29 12.99 -5.19
N ASP A 69 7.01 13.20 -6.48
CA ASP A 69 7.08 12.15 -7.50
C ASP A 69 8.42 12.25 -8.24
N ALA A 70 9.39 11.42 -7.85
CA ALA A 70 10.72 11.39 -8.46
C ALA A 70 10.74 10.90 -9.92
N THR A 71 9.65 10.31 -10.41
CA THR A 71 9.56 9.79 -11.78
C THR A 71 9.17 10.86 -12.81
N ARG A 72 8.72 12.03 -12.35
CA ARG A 72 8.20 13.11 -13.22
C ARG A 72 8.72 14.47 -12.78
N GLU A 73 9.10 15.29 -13.76
CA GLU A 73 9.53 16.67 -13.49
C GLU A 73 8.41 17.52 -12.87
N ASN A 74 8.68 18.24 -11.78
CA ASN A 74 7.72 19.11 -11.08
C ASN A 74 6.40 18.39 -10.74
N ALA A 75 6.48 17.24 -10.05
CA ALA A 75 5.31 16.40 -9.78
C ALA A 75 5.22 15.95 -8.32
N PHE A 76 3.98 15.75 -7.87
CA PHE A 76 3.65 15.20 -6.57
C PHE A 76 2.62 14.07 -6.70
N LEU A 77 2.73 13.07 -5.84
CA LEU A 77 1.69 12.10 -5.53
C LEU A 77 0.82 12.67 -4.40
N VAL A 78 -0.49 12.66 -4.56
CA VAL A 78 -1.45 13.25 -3.61
C VAL A 78 -2.41 12.16 -3.15
N MET A 79 -2.14 11.55 -1.99
CA MET A 79 -3.06 10.60 -1.37
C MET A 79 -4.32 11.34 -0.93
N SER A 80 -5.48 10.81 -1.30
CA SER A 80 -6.78 11.45 -1.07
C SER A 80 -7.79 10.53 -0.40
N GLU A 81 -8.62 11.10 0.46
CA GLU A 81 -9.86 10.50 0.93
C GLU A 81 -10.97 10.68 -0.09
N VAL A 82 -11.90 9.71 -0.15
CA VAL A 82 -13.13 9.84 -0.92
C VAL A 82 -14.24 10.36 -0.03
N MET A 83 -14.90 11.42 -0.49
CA MET A 83 -15.96 12.14 0.19
C MET A 83 -17.20 12.17 -0.69
N LEU A 84 -18.37 12.18 -0.06
CA LEU A 84 -19.62 12.53 -0.71
C LEU A 84 -19.65 14.04 -1.04
N PRO A 85 -20.50 14.48 -1.99
CA PRO A 85 -20.63 15.90 -2.35
C PRO A 85 -21.00 16.83 -1.19
N ASP A 86 -21.64 16.31 -0.15
CA ASP A 86 -22.00 17.05 1.07
C ASP A 86 -20.81 17.24 2.04
N GLY A 87 -19.64 16.68 1.71
CA GLY A 87 -18.42 16.76 2.50
C GLY A 87 -18.27 15.67 3.56
N THR A 88 -19.22 14.74 3.69
CA THR A 88 -19.10 13.58 4.59
C THR A 88 -18.25 12.46 3.97
N PRO A 89 -17.59 11.60 4.76
CA PRO A 89 -16.83 10.48 4.22
C PRO A 89 -17.71 9.53 3.40
N HIS A 90 -17.21 9.11 2.24
CA HIS A 90 -17.87 8.08 1.44
C HIS A 90 -17.87 6.72 2.19
N PRO A 91 -18.88 5.84 2.04
CA PRO A 91 -18.88 4.52 2.69
C PRO A 91 -17.63 3.67 2.46
N SER A 92 -16.98 3.80 1.29
CA SER A 92 -15.71 3.12 0.98
C SER A 92 -14.47 3.78 1.62
N ASN A 93 -14.62 4.90 2.34
CA ASN A 93 -13.53 5.62 2.97
C ASN A 93 -13.21 5.04 4.35
N HIS A 94 -12.44 3.95 4.38
CA HIS A 94 -11.96 3.34 5.62
C HIS A 94 -10.92 4.20 6.36
N ARG A 95 -10.24 5.14 5.68
CA ARG A 95 -9.32 6.06 6.35
C ARG A 95 -10.05 6.92 7.40
N ALA A 96 -11.30 7.30 7.13
CA ALA A 96 -12.11 8.07 8.06
C ALA A 96 -12.42 7.31 9.37
N THR A 97 -12.33 5.98 9.39
CA THR A 97 -12.53 5.16 10.60
C THR A 97 -11.27 4.98 11.44
N ILE A 98 -10.10 5.38 10.91
CA ILE A 98 -8.83 5.32 11.63
C ILE A 98 -8.75 6.50 12.60
N LEU A 99 -8.54 6.22 13.89
CA LEU A 99 -8.24 7.25 14.88
C LEU A 99 -6.95 7.96 14.50
N ASP A 100 -6.91 9.30 14.54
CA ASP A 100 -5.71 10.06 14.25
C ASP A 100 -4.83 10.16 15.52
N ASP A 101 -3.93 9.20 15.70
CA ASP A 101 -3.08 9.08 16.88
C ASP A 101 -1.61 9.03 16.49
N SER A 102 -0.91 10.15 16.65
CA SER A 102 0.53 10.28 16.41
C SER A 102 1.42 9.46 17.37
N GLY A 103 0.90 9.07 18.53
CA GLY A 103 1.58 8.23 19.52
C GLY A 103 1.45 6.73 19.23
N PHE A 104 0.53 6.35 18.35
CA PHE A 104 0.35 4.98 17.89
C PHE A 104 1.25 4.70 16.67
N TRP A 105 2.26 3.88 16.88
CA TRP A 105 3.25 3.53 15.87
C TRP A 105 2.90 2.18 15.27
N VAL A 106 2.98 2.06 13.95
CA VAL A 106 2.61 0.85 13.21
C VAL A 106 3.71 0.52 12.19
N GLY A 107 4.22 -0.70 12.23
CA GLY A 107 5.09 -1.29 11.21
C GLY A 107 4.33 -2.34 10.43
N LEU A 108 4.31 -2.22 9.10
CA LEU A 108 3.61 -3.12 8.20
C LEU A 108 4.61 -3.78 7.26
N GLU A 109 4.58 -5.10 7.21
CA GLU A 109 5.43 -5.96 6.38
C GLU A 109 4.62 -6.46 5.19
N GLN A 110 4.62 -5.73 4.07
CA GLN A 110 3.81 -6.09 2.91
C GLN A 110 4.49 -7.17 2.08
N GLU A 111 3.95 -8.39 2.10
CA GLU A 111 4.34 -9.44 1.18
C GLU A 111 3.53 -9.39 -0.12
N TYR A 112 4.12 -9.79 -1.23
CA TYR A 112 3.47 -9.83 -2.54
C TYR A 112 4.23 -10.77 -3.49
N PHE A 113 3.57 -11.16 -4.58
CA PHE A 113 4.24 -11.79 -5.71
C PHE A 113 4.32 -10.84 -6.90
N LEU A 114 5.43 -10.89 -7.63
CA LEU A 114 5.53 -10.29 -8.96
C LEU A 114 5.08 -11.28 -10.02
N TYR A 115 4.19 -10.86 -10.91
CA TYR A 115 3.52 -11.71 -11.88
C TYR A 115 3.78 -11.27 -13.31
N LYS A 116 3.92 -12.24 -14.22
CA LYS A 116 3.95 -12.00 -15.65
C LYS A 116 3.27 -13.14 -16.39
N ASP A 117 2.44 -12.81 -17.36
CA ASP A 117 1.70 -13.80 -18.16
C ASP A 117 0.87 -14.78 -17.30
N GLY A 118 0.29 -14.28 -16.19
CA GLY A 118 -0.55 -15.08 -15.28
C GLY A 118 0.21 -16.05 -14.38
N ARG A 119 1.54 -15.92 -14.27
CA ARG A 119 2.43 -16.74 -13.44
C ARG A 119 3.36 -15.86 -12.62
N PRO A 120 3.85 -16.30 -11.45
CA PRO A 120 4.89 -15.57 -10.74
C PRO A 120 6.19 -15.52 -11.53
N LEU A 121 6.94 -14.45 -11.37
CA LEU A 121 8.25 -14.30 -11.98
C LEU A 121 9.18 -15.45 -11.57
N GLY A 122 9.85 -16.02 -12.57
CA GLY A 122 10.78 -17.12 -12.39
C GLY A 122 10.14 -18.51 -12.28
N TRP A 123 8.81 -18.63 -12.36
CA TRP A 123 8.12 -19.91 -12.50
C TRP A 123 8.15 -20.40 -13.96
N PRO A 124 8.15 -21.73 -14.19
CA PRO A 124 8.00 -22.26 -15.54
C PRO A 124 6.60 -21.97 -16.09
N ALA A 125 6.48 -21.88 -17.42
CA ALA A 125 5.19 -21.66 -18.08
C ALA A 125 4.14 -22.73 -17.73
N VAL A 126 4.58 -23.95 -17.41
CA VAL A 126 3.73 -25.05 -16.94
C VAL A 126 4.39 -25.72 -15.74
N GLY A 127 3.62 -25.94 -14.69
CA GLY A 127 4.07 -26.58 -13.45
C GLY A 127 4.59 -25.58 -12.42
N TYR A 128 5.54 -26.03 -11.62
CA TYR A 128 6.09 -25.30 -10.48
C TYR A 128 7.62 -25.24 -10.57
N PRO A 129 8.27 -24.24 -9.95
CA PRO A 129 9.72 -24.25 -9.78
C PRO A 129 10.16 -25.35 -8.80
N GLU A 130 11.46 -25.43 -8.52
CA GLU A 130 11.98 -26.30 -7.47
C GLU A 130 11.30 -26.00 -6.11
N PRO A 131 11.22 -26.97 -5.19
CA PRO A 131 10.61 -26.77 -3.88
C PRO A 131 11.20 -25.56 -3.12
N GLN A 132 10.39 -24.97 -2.26
CA GLN A 132 10.80 -23.84 -1.42
C GLN A 132 12.01 -24.21 -0.55
N GLY A 133 12.93 -23.26 -0.37
CA GLY A 133 14.13 -23.45 0.45
C GLY A 133 15.20 -22.40 0.16
N GLU A 134 15.76 -22.41 -1.05
CA GLU A 134 16.87 -21.51 -1.40
C GLU A 134 16.42 -20.08 -1.79
N TYR A 135 15.11 -19.84 -1.88
CA TYR A 135 14.55 -18.56 -2.34
C TYR A 135 14.59 -17.46 -1.28
N TYR A 136 14.26 -17.78 -0.02
CA TYR A 136 14.20 -16.81 1.08
C TYR A 136 15.56 -16.14 1.27
N THR A 137 15.60 -14.81 1.18
CA THR A 137 16.85 -14.02 1.22
C THR A 137 17.93 -14.48 0.23
N GLY A 138 17.52 -15.17 -0.84
CA GLY A 138 18.40 -15.79 -1.82
C GLY A 138 19.11 -14.78 -2.71
N VAL A 139 20.26 -15.19 -3.27
CA VAL A 139 21.06 -14.42 -4.23
C VAL A 139 21.37 -15.30 -5.44
N GLY A 140 21.39 -14.69 -6.62
CA GLY A 140 21.70 -15.37 -7.89
C GLY A 140 20.46 -15.66 -8.73
N PHE A 141 20.68 -15.74 -10.05
CA PHE A 141 19.63 -15.87 -11.06
C PHE A 141 18.69 -17.05 -10.80
N SER A 142 19.22 -18.20 -10.35
CA SER A 142 18.42 -19.40 -10.07
C SER A 142 17.33 -19.17 -9.02
N ASN A 143 17.60 -18.29 -8.04
CA ASN A 143 16.73 -18.09 -6.88
C ASN A 143 15.84 -16.85 -7.08
N VAL A 144 16.39 -15.79 -7.65
CA VAL A 144 15.77 -14.45 -7.71
C VAL A 144 15.13 -14.18 -9.08
N GLY A 145 15.65 -14.78 -10.16
CA GLY A 145 15.27 -14.44 -11.53
C GLY A 145 16.10 -13.31 -12.13
N ASP A 146 15.71 -12.86 -13.32
CA ASP A 146 16.36 -11.81 -14.12
C ASP A 146 16.01 -10.39 -13.66
N ILE A 147 14.72 -10.10 -13.47
CA ILE A 147 14.23 -8.72 -13.31
C ILE A 147 13.62 -8.41 -11.93
N ALA A 148 13.34 -9.44 -11.12
CA ALA A 148 12.55 -9.26 -9.90
C ALA A 148 13.24 -8.32 -8.89
N ARG A 149 14.55 -8.47 -8.71
CA ARG A 149 15.32 -7.60 -7.81
C ARG A 149 15.44 -6.17 -8.34
N ASP A 150 15.56 -5.99 -9.65
CA ASP A 150 15.64 -4.65 -10.25
C ASP A 150 14.37 -3.83 -9.94
N ILE A 151 13.19 -4.46 -10.07
CA ILE A 151 11.90 -3.85 -9.70
C ILE A 151 11.88 -3.49 -8.20
N VAL A 152 12.33 -4.42 -7.34
CA VAL A 152 12.27 -4.24 -5.87
C VAL A 152 13.21 -3.12 -5.40
N GLU A 153 14.44 -3.07 -5.92
CA GLU A 153 15.41 -2.02 -5.58
C GLU A 153 14.97 -0.65 -6.12
N GLU A 154 14.42 -0.59 -7.35
CA GLU A 154 13.89 0.66 -7.89
C GLU A 154 12.65 1.13 -7.10
N HIS A 155 11.78 0.22 -6.67
CA HIS A 155 10.65 0.55 -5.79
C HIS A 155 11.11 1.13 -4.45
N LEU A 156 12.12 0.53 -3.83
CA LEU A 156 12.74 1.02 -2.60
C LEU A 156 13.25 2.45 -2.77
N ASP A 157 14.04 2.70 -3.82
CA ASP A 157 14.61 4.02 -4.10
C ASP A 157 13.52 5.07 -4.36
N LEU A 158 12.47 4.72 -5.10
CA LEU A 158 11.33 5.62 -5.35
C LEU A 158 10.56 5.94 -4.07
N CYS A 159 10.35 4.96 -3.19
CA CYS A 159 9.71 5.19 -1.89
C CYS A 159 10.55 6.12 -1.00
N ILE A 160 11.87 5.90 -0.94
CA ILE A 160 12.79 6.76 -0.19
C ILE A 160 12.77 8.19 -0.75
N ALA A 161 12.81 8.34 -2.08
CA ALA A 161 12.74 9.64 -2.75
C ALA A 161 11.42 10.38 -2.51
N ALA A 162 10.31 9.64 -2.36
CA ALA A 162 9.00 10.16 -1.97
C ALA A 162 8.91 10.54 -0.48
N GLY A 163 9.90 10.20 0.35
CA GLY A 163 9.89 10.44 1.80
C GLY A 163 9.00 9.46 2.58
N ILE A 164 8.70 8.30 2.00
CA ILE A 164 8.05 7.19 2.70
C ILE A 164 9.05 6.58 3.68
N ASN A 165 8.62 6.27 4.90
CA ASN A 165 9.50 5.67 5.90
C ASN A 165 9.60 4.15 5.68
N HIS A 166 10.39 3.80 4.67
CA HIS A 166 10.66 2.45 4.22
C HIS A 166 11.84 1.87 5.02
N GLU A 167 11.63 0.77 5.74
CA GLU A 167 12.60 0.21 6.69
C GLU A 167 13.43 -0.95 6.10
N GLY A 168 12.94 -1.62 5.05
CA GLY A 168 13.68 -2.69 4.41
C GLY A 168 12.90 -3.45 3.35
N ILE A 169 13.60 -4.40 2.71
CA ILE A 169 13.10 -5.35 1.72
C ILE A 169 13.71 -6.73 1.97
N ASN A 170 13.03 -7.79 1.56
CA ASN A 170 13.61 -9.13 1.44
C ASN A 170 12.92 -9.94 0.35
N ALA A 171 13.67 -10.88 -0.23
CA ALA A 171 13.09 -11.98 -1.02
C ALA A 171 12.42 -12.96 -0.06
N GLU A 172 11.19 -13.35 -0.36
CA GLU A 172 10.39 -14.23 0.49
C GLU A 172 10.58 -15.72 0.15
N VAL A 173 9.90 -16.58 0.90
CA VAL A 173 10.09 -18.04 0.86
C VAL A 173 9.76 -18.67 -0.50
N ALA A 174 8.79 -18.11 -1.23
CA ALA A 174 8.44 -18.61 -2.56
C ALA A 174 9.15 -17.84 -3.68
N LYS A 175 9.50 -18.53 -4.76
CA LYS A 175 10.13 -17.89 -5.93
C LYS A 175 9.21 -16.84 -6.53
N GLY A 176 9.71 -15.62 -6.71
CA GLY A 176 8.93 -14.48 -7.20
C GLY A 176 8.14 -13.74 -6.11
N GLN A 177 8.21 -14.18 -4.85
CA GLN A 177 7.64 -13.51 -3.69
C GLN A 177 8.65 -12.55 -3.07
N TRP A 178 8.16 -11.40 -2.63
CA TRP A 178 8.96 -10.34 -2.02
C TRP A 178 8.20 -9.67 -0.90
N GLU A 179 8.93 -8.96 -0.05
CA GLU A 179 8.39 -8.14 1.03
C GLU A 179 9.03 -6.76 1.04
N PHE A 180 8.25 -5.76 1.42
CA PHE A 180 8.75 -4.46 1.85
C PHE A 180 8.13 -4.02 3.18
N GLN A 181 8.90 -3.29 3.99
CA GLN A 181 8.46 -2.86 5.32
C GLN A 181 8.31 -1.34 5.42
N ILE A 182 7.18 -0.87 5.94
CA ILE A 182 6.91 0.56 6.20
C ILE A 182 6.61 0.77 7.67
N PHE A 183 7.23 1.79 8.26
CA PHE A 183 6.99 2.16 9.64
C PHE A 183 6.41 3.57 9.77
N GLY A 184 5.16 3.66 10.20
CA GLY A 184 4.47 4.92 10.46
C GLY A 184 4.47 5.31 11.93
N LYS A 185 5.03 6.47 12.25
CA LYS A 185 4.78 7.16 13.52
C LYS A 185 3.47 7.94 13.42
N GLY A 186 2.37 7.25 13.69
CA GLY A 186 1.02 7.75 13.53
C GLY A 186 0.16 6.77 12.74
N SER A 187 -1.00 6.42 13.27
CA SER A 187 -1.95 5.46 12.68
C SER A 187 -2.37 5.80 11.25
N LYS A 188 -2.84 7.03 10.99
CA LYS A 188 -3.21 7.47 9.63
C LYS A 188 -2.00 7.55 8.71
N ARG A 189 -0.88 8.05 9.22
CA ARG A 189 0.37 8.16 8.44
C ARG A 189 0.86 6.80 7.96
N ALA A 190 0.77 5.76 8.80
CA ALA A 190 1.13 4.39 8.40
C ALA A 190 0.27 3.90 7.24
N ALA A 191 -1.05 4.10 7.32
CA ALA A 191 -1.98 3.72 6.26
C ALA A 191 -1.76 4.51 4.96
N ASP A 192 -1.52 5.82 5.05
CA ASP A 192 -1.27 6.69 3.90
C ASP A 192 0.02 6.26 3.18
N GLN A 193 1.11 6.07 3.92
CA GLN A 193 2.39 5.66 3.35
C GLN A 193 2.33 4.27 2.71
N MET A 194 1.62 3.32 3.33
CA MET A 194 1.44 1.98 2.76
C MET A 194 0.70 2.02 1.42
N ASN A 195 -0.41 2.76 1.34
CA ASN A 195 -1.17 2.87 0.08
C ASN A 195 -0.36 3.55 -1.03
N VAL A 196 0.41 4.60 -0.70
CA VAL A 196 1.27 5.26 -1.69
C VAL A 196 2.43 4.36 -2.11
N ALA A 197 3.03 3.59 -1.20
CA ALA A 197 4.07 2.63 -1.58
C ALA A 197 3.54 1.52 -2.49
N ARG A 198 2.34 0.99 -2.22
CA ARG A 198 1.66 0.05 -3.12
C ARG A 198 1.40 0.68 -4.49
N TYR A 199 0.96 1.93 -4.54
CA TYR A 199 0.77 2.66 -5.79
C TYR A 199 2.07 2.81 -6.58
N ILE A 200 3.16 3.21 -5.92
CA ILE A 200 4.48 3.35 -6.55
C ILE A 200 4.92 2.00 -7.12
N LEU A 201 4.75 0.89 -6.39
CA LEU A 201 5.09 -0.45 -6.87
C LEU A 201 4.27 -0.84 -8.10
N GLN A 202 2.94 -0.71 -8.04
CA GLN A 202 2.07 -1.06 -9.17
C GLN A 202 2.41 -0.23 -10.42
N ARG A 203 2.55 1.09 -10.25
CA ARG A 203 2.91 2.01 -11.35
C ARG A 203 4.30 1.72 -11.90
N LEU A 204 5.25 1.34 -11.05
CA LEU A 204 6.58 0.93 -11.48
C LEU A 204 6.51 -0.34 -12.34
N CYS A 205 5.78 -1.35 -11.90
CA CYS A 205 5.67 -2.63 -12.59
C CYS A 205 5.07 -2.51 -14.01
N GLU A 206 4.25 -1.47 -14.27
CA GLU A 206 3.70 -1.19 -15.60
C GLU A 206 4.79 -1.13 -16.70
N GLN A 207 5.96 -0.52 -16.42
CA GLN A 207 7.03 -0.39 -17.42
C GLN A 207 7.73 -1.73 -17.73
N TYR A 208 7.64 -2.69 -16.81
CA TYR A 208 8.21 -4.03 -16.94
C TYR A 208 7.21 -5.03 -17.53
N GLY A 209 5.94 -4.62 -17.69
CA GLY A 209 4.85 -5.53 -18.04
C GLY A 209 4.70 -6.64 -17.00
N VAL A 210 4.76 -6.24 -15.72
CA VAL A 210 4.64 -7.11 -14.55
C VAL A 210 3.44 -6.64 -13.74
N ASP A 211 2.69 -7.58 -13.17
CA ASP A 211 1.61 -7.32 -12.23
C ASP A 211 2.08 -7.59 -10.79
N VAL A 212 1.34 -7.04 -9.82
CA VAL A 212 1.56 -7.29 -8.39
C VAL A 212 0.37 -8.05 -7.85
N GLU A 213 0.62 -9.22 -7.27
CA GLU A 213 -0.40 -10.06 -6.63
C GLU A 213 -0.29 -9.95 -5.10
N TYR A 214 -1.36 -9.50 -4.46
CA TYR A 214 -1.47 -9.32 -3.01
C TYR A 214 -2.38 -10.38 -2.34
N HIS A 215 -2.99 -11.28 -3.11
CA HIS A 215 -3.86 -12.31 -2.58
C HIS A 215 -3.12 -13.18 -1.54
N CYS A 216 -3.75 -13.43 -0.40
CA CYS A 216 -3.08 -14.04 0.75
C CYS A 216 -2.64 -15.49 0.51
N LYS A 217 -3.33 -16.20 -0.40
CA LYS A 217 -2.99 -17.56 -0.79
C LYS A 217 -3.18 -17.78 -2.29
N PRO A 218 -2.28 -17.27 -3.15
CA PRO A 218 -2.47 -17.29 -4.60
C PRO A 218 -2.30 -18.68 -5.22
N PHE A 219 -1.69 -19.64 -4.50
CA PHE A 219 -1.45 -20.99 -4.99
C PHE A 219 -1.96 -22.06 -4.03
N THR A 220 -2.48 -23.14 -4.60
CA THR A 220 -2.78 -24.38 -3.89
C THR A 220 -1.52 -25.22 -3.72
N GLY A 221 -1.51 -26.07 -2.68
CA GLY A 221 -0.35 -26.91 -2.35
C GLY A 221 0.59 -26.27 -1.33
N ASP A 222 1.83 -26.76 -1.30
CA ASP A 222 2.86 -26.39 -0.33
C ASP A 222 3.68 -25.17 -0.78
N TRP A 223 2.98 -24.06 -1.02
CA TRP A 223 3.56 -22.77 -1.36
C TRP A 223 3.17 -21.74 -0.30
N ASN A 224 4.09 -20.87 0.10
CA ASN A 224 3.81 -19.83 1.08
C ASN A 224 2.70 -18.89 0.60
N GLY A 225 1.91 -18.39 1.56
CA GLY A 225 0.97 -17.30 1.32
C GLY A 225 1.68 -15.96 1.38
N SER A 226 0.94 -14.88 1.11
CA SER A 226 1.39 -13.50 1.27
C SER A 226 0.64 -12.82 2.41
N GLY A 227 1.36 -12.47 3.47
CA GLY A 227 0.84 -11.75 4.62
C GLY A 227 0.97 -10.23 4.53
N MET A 228 0.41 -9.58 5.54
CA MET A 228 0.86 -8.24 5.92
C MET A 228 1.01 -8.18 7.44
N HIS A 229 2.16 -8.63 7.97
CA HIS A 229 2.36 -8.62 9.42
C HIS A 229 2.25 -7.18 9.95
N CYS A 230 1.56 -7.03 11.08
CA CYS A 230 1.29 -5.75 11.70
C CYS A 230 1.94 -5.67 13.07
N ASN A 231 3.05 -4.94 13.13
CA ASN A 231 3.72 -4.55 14.35
C ASN A 231 3.08 -3.25 14.85
N PHE A 232 2.76 -3.13 16.14
CA PHE A 232 2.22 -1.87 16.66
C PHE A 232 2.66 -1.57 18.09
N SER A 233 2.65 -0.29 18.44
CA SER A 233 2.84 0.14 19.83
C SER A 233 2.17 1.48 20.11
N SER A 234 1.59 1.62 21.30
CA SER A 234 1.22 2.91 21.87
C SER A 234 2.39 3.49 22.70
N THR A 235 2.33 4.78 23.02
CA THR A 235 3.28 5.41 23.97
C THR A 235 3.32 4.65 25.29
N TYR A 236 2.16 4.21 25.81
CA TYR A 236 2.10 3.43 27.04
C TYR A 236 2.86 2.11 26.92
N MET A 237 2.70 1.37 25.82
CA MET A 237 3.43 0.11 25.59
C MET A 237 4.95 0.30 25.62
N ARG A 238 5.43 1.40 25.03
CA ARG A 238 6.87 1.69 24.92
C ARG A 238 7.48 2.20 26.22
N GLU A 239 6.77 3.04 26.96
CA GLU A 239 7.34 3.77 28.11
C GLU A 239 6.99 3.17 29.47
N THR A 240 5.84 2.50 29.58
CA THR A 240 5.33 1.99 30.86
C THR A 240 5.11 0.48 30.84
N GLY A 241 4.47 -0.04 29.78
CA GLY A 241 3.99 -1.40 29.55
C GLY A 241 4.46 -2.50 30.52
N GLY A 242 5.22 -3.46 30.02
CA GLY A 242 5.70 -4.61 30.80
C GLY A 242 4.76 -5.82 30.79
N LYS A 243 5.26 -6.94 31.31
CA LYS A 243 4.66 -8.27 31.13
C LYS A 243 3.17 -8.33 31.48
N GLU A 244 2.76 -7.74 32.61
CA GLU A 244 1.36 -7.78 33.04
C GLU A 244 0.43 -7.05 32.07
N TYR A 245 0.86 -5.90 31.54
CA TYR A 245 0.10 -5.17 30.54
C TYR A 245 -0.02 -5.96 29.24
N PHE A 246 1.07 -6.57 28.76
CA PHE A 246 1.04 -7.39 27.55
C PHE A 246 0.16 -8.63 27.69
N LEU A 247 0.14 -9.28 28.86
CA LEU A 247 -0.79 -10.39 29.11
C LEU A 247 -2.25 -9.94 29.01
N LYS A 248 -2.61 -8.81 29.65
CA LYS A 248 -3.96 -8.23 29.53
C LYS A 248 -4.30 -7.81 28.09
N LEU A 249 -3.31 -7.35 27.33
CA LEU A 249 -3.48 -7.03 25.92
C LEU A 249 -3.78 -8.30 25.12
N MET A 250 -3.07 -9.41 25.34
CA MET A 250 -3.36 -10.68 24.69
C MET A 250 -4.75 -11.23 25.04
N ASP A 251 -5.18 -11.11 26.30
CA ASP A 251 -6.54 -11.47 26.72
C ASP A 251 -7.61 -10.64 25.95
N ALA A 252 -7.30 -9.37 25.66
CA ALA A 252 -8.18 -8.53 24.85
C ALA A 252 -8.20 -8.97 23.38
N PHE A 253 -7.05 -9.36 22.79
CA PHE A 253 -7.01 -9.93 21.44
C PHE A 253 -7.81 -11.22 21.33
N GLU A 254 -7.71 -12.10 22.32
CA GLU A 254 -8.47 -13.37 22.35
C GLU A 254 -9.98 -13.12 22.29
N LYS A 255 -10.46 -12.09 22.98
CA LYS A 255 -11.88 -11.72 22.99
C LYS A 255 -12.42 -11.27 21.62
N TYR A 256 -11.59 -10.63 20.80
CA TYR A 256 -11.99 -10.02 19.53
C TYR A 256 -11.40 -10.73 18.30
N VAL A 257 -10.96 -11.98 18.45
CA VAL A 257 -10.25 -12.72 17.40
C VAL A 257 -11.08 -12.82 16.12
N HIS A 258 -12.39 -13.07 16.22
CA HIS A 258 -13.26 -13.25 15.06
C HIS A 258 -13.51 -11.92 14.33
N GLU A 259 -13.67 -10.84 15.08
CA GLU A 259 -13.83 -9.49 14.54
C GLU A 259 -12.54 -9.00 13.86
N HIS A 260 -11.37 -9.34 14.41
CA HIS A 260 -10.09 -9.05 13.78
C HIS A 260 -9.92 -9.84 12.48
N ILE A 261 -10.16 -11.15 12.49
CA ILE A 261 -10.08 -11.99 11.28
C ILE A 261 -11.03 -11.48 10.19
N ALA A 262 -12.27 -11.10 10.54
CA ALA A 262 -13.22 -10.53 9.59
C ALA A 262 -12.77 -9.20 8.95
N ALA A 263 -11.75 -8.54 9.50
CA ALA A 263 -11.19 -7.28 9.00
C ALA A 263 -9.77 -7.41 8.42
N TYR A 264 -9.17 -8.60 8.41
CA TYR A 264 -7.75 -8.81 8.01
C TYR A 264 -7.54 -9.21 6.55
N GLY A 265 -8.60 -9.18 5.75
CA GLY A 265 -8.58 -9.49 4.33
C GLY A 265 -9.72 -10.45 3.96
N PRO A 266 -9.96 -10.67 2.67
CA PRO A 266 -10.81 -11.77 2.24
C PRO A 266 -10.07 -13.10 2.45
N ASP A 267 -10.85 -14.14 2.76
CA ASP A 267 -10.46 -15.54 3.08
C ASP A 267 -9.89 -15.80 4.49
#